data_AF-A0A5N9BAZ2-F1
#
_entry.id   AF-A0A5N9BAZ2-F1
#
_cell.length_a   1.000
_cell.length_b   1.000
_cell.length_c   1.000
_cell.angle_alpha   90.00
_cell.angle_beta   90.00
_cell.angle_gamma   90.00
#
_symmetry.space_group_name_H-M   'P 1'
#
loop_
_entity.id
_entity.type
_entity.pdbx_description
1 polymer ?
#
loop_
_entity_poly.entity_id
_entity_poly.type
_entity_poly.pdbx_seq_one_letter_code
_entity_poly.pdbx_strand_id
1 'polypeptide(L)'
;MNFIDIISPKKHGKKRFTPSFFAKSIFVISIIIFCFFVFVSTLLWQDDTELMVVIPTRTGEEVIYEVRNYLDNKKYISDSFQNESCGELFNEGFFTAEYLLYGSWRVNSFHDRIRYFWRVDDGTLDVRKDYTFDYARRGISVSC
;
A
#
# COMPACT_ATOMS: atom_id res chain seq x y z
N MET A 1 -79.99 17.07 -8.25
CA MET A 1 -79.14 16.73 -9.41
C MET A 1 -78.48 15.38 -9.12
N ASN A 2 -78.65 14.42 -10.02
CA ASN A 2 -78.47 12.99 -9.79
C ASN A 2 -76.99 12.55 -9.87
N PHE A 3 -76.63 11.58 -9.02
CA PHE A 3 -75.32 10.91 -8.93
C PHE A 3 -74.87 10.14 -10.19
N ILE A 4 -75.73 10.05 -11.21
CA ILE A 4 -75.49 9.27 -12.43
C ILE A 4 -74.48 9.97 -13.37
N ASP A 5 -74.31 11.29 -13.26
CA ASP A 5 -73.37 12.05 -14.11
C ASP A 5 -71.89 11.93 -13.68
N ILE A 6 -71.60 11.37 -12.49
CA ILE A 6 -70.22 11.08 -12.05
C ILE A 6 -69.65 9.82 -12.73
N ILE A 7 -70.51 8.97 -13.30
CA ILE A 7 -70.13 7.67 -13.89
C ILE A 7 -70.02 7.75 -15.41
N SER A 8 -70.05 8.94 -16.02
CA SER A 8 -69.79 9.07 -17.45
C SER A 8 -68.28 9.06 -17.71
N PRO A 9 -67.71 8.03 -18.39
CA PRO A 9 -66.29 8.00 -18.65
C PRO A 9 -66.00 9.05 -19.72
N LYS A 10 -65.40 10.18 -19.33
CA LYS A 10 -64.84 11.14 -20.27
C LYS A 10 -63.79 10.41 -21.10
N LYS A 11 -64.15 10.20 -22.37
CA LYS A 11 -63.37 9.53 -23.41
C LYS A 11 -62.15 10.39 -23.77
N HIS A 12 -61.18 10.45 -22.87
CA HIS A 12 -59.84 10.92 -23.16
C HIS A 12 -58.91 9.74 -22.97
N GLY A 13 -58.45 9.18 -24.09
CA GLY A 13 -57.30 8.29 -24.13
C GLY A 13 -56.08 9.07 -23.63
N LYS A 14 -55.93 9.19 -22.31
CA LYS A 14 -54.72 9.68 -21.68
C LYS A 14 -53.65 8.67 -22.04
N LYS A 15 -52.70 9.06 -22.90
CA LYS A 15 -51.49 8.27 -23.14
C LYS A 15 -50.87 7.99 -21.77
N ARG A 16 -51.01 6.76 -21.28
CA ARG A 16 -50.58 6.32 -19.93
C ARG A 16 -49.08 6.55 -19.69
N PHE A 17 -48.30 6.72 -20.76
CA PHE A 17 -46.86 6.92 -20.73
C PHE A 17 -46.49 8.23 -21.44
N THR A 18 -46.31 9.29 -20.66
CA THR A 18 -45.70 10.55 -21.12
C THR A 18 -44.17 10.47 -20.97
N PRO A 19 -43.36 11.20 -21.77
CA PRO A 19 -41.90 11.24 -21.61
C PRO A 19 -41.44 11.57 -20.18
N SER A 20 -42.21 12.40 -19.45
CA SER A 20 -41.98 12.71 -18.03
C SER A 20 -42.08 11.49 -17.10
N PHE A 21 -42.91 10.50 -17.43
CA PHE A 21 -43.04 9.25 -16.66
C PHE A 21 -41.77 8.39 -16.81
N PHE A 22 -41.25 8.27 -18.04
CA PHE A 22 -39.99 7.57 -18.28
C PHE A 22 -38.80 8.28 -17.61
N ALA A 23 -38.73 9.61 -17.67
CA ALA A 23 -37.67 10.37 -17.02
C ALA A 23 -37.64 10.15 -15.49
N LYS A 24 -38.81 10.18 -14.84
CA LYS A 24 -38.93 9.91 -13.39
C LYS A 24 -38.58 8.46 -13.06
N SER A 25 -39.03 7.51 -13.88
CA SER A 25 -38.71 6.09 -13.68
C SER A 25 -37.21 5.83 -13.78
N ILE A 26 -36.53 6.39 -14.79
CA ILE A 26 -35.08 6.24 -14.98
C ILE A 26 -34.31 6.87 -13.82
N PHE A 27 -34.74 8.05 -13.36
CA PHE A 27 -34.13 8.71 -12.21
C PHE A 27 -34.22 7.84 -10.94
N VAL A 28 -35.41 7.30 -10.63
CA VAL A 28 -35.59 6.42 -9.47
C VAL A 28 -34.75 5.14 -9.59
N ILE A 29 -34.72 4.53 -10.78
CA ILE A 29 -33.90 3.33 -11.02
C ILE A 29 -32.40 3.64 -10.84
N SER A 30 -31.91 4.79 -11.32
CA SER A 30 -30.51 5.18 -11.14
C SER A 30 -30.12 5.37 -9.68
N ILE A 31 -31.01 5.94 -8.86
CA ILE A 31 -30.79 6.08 -7.42
C ILE A 31 -30.73 4.70 -6.76
N ILE A 32 -31.65 3.80 -7.09
CA ILE A 32 -31.68 2.44 -6.53
C ILE A 32 -30.39 1.69 -6.90
N ILE A 33 -29.94 1.77 -8.15
CA ILE A 33 -28.69 1.14 -8.59
C ILE A 33 -27.50 1.74 -7.85
N PHE A 34 -27.44 3.06 -7.67
CA PHE A 34 -26.37 3.71 -6.94
C PHE A 34 -26.35 3.29 -5.46
N CYS A 35 -27.49 3.26 -4.79
CA CYS A 35 -27.60 2.77 -3.42
C CYS A 35 -27.18 1.30 -3.29
N PHE A 36 -27.59 0.46 -4.25
CA PHE A 36 -27.18 -0.94 -4.27
C PHE A 36 -25.67 -1.09 -4.48
N PHE A 37 -25.08 -0.30 -5.38
CA PHE A 37 -23.64 -0.28 -5.60
C PHE A 37 -22.89 0.11 -4.33
N VAL A 38 -23.28 1.23 -3.68
CA VAL A 38 -22.68 1.67 -2.42
C VAL A 38 -22.80 0.57 -1.35
N PHE A 39 -23.98 -0.05 -1.21
CA PHE A 39 -24.20 -1.13 -0.25
C PHE A 39 -23.28 -2.34 -0.50
N VAL A 40 -23.19 -2.82 -1.74
CA VAL A 40 -22.30 -3.94 -2.10
C VAL A 40 -20.84 -3.57 -1.88
N SER A 41 -20.42 -2.37 -2.27
CA SER A 41 -19.06 -1.88 -2.02
C SER A 41 -18.75 -1.83 -0.53
N THR A 42 -19.69 -1.39 0.32
CA THR A 42 -19.47 -1.38 1.77
C THR A 42 -19.39 -2.78 2.38
N LEU A 43 -20.19 -3.74 1.90
CA LEU A 43 -20.10 -5.12 2.38
C LEU A 43 -18.79 -5.79 1.97
N LEU A 44 -18.34 -5.58 0.72
CA LEU A 44 -17.07 -6.14 0.24
C LEU A 44 -15.84 -5.53 0.92
N TRP A 45 -15.94 -4.31 1.43
CA TRP A 45 -14.85 -3.62 2.12
C TRP A 45 -14.83 -3.86 3.63
N GLN A 46 -15.88 -4.46 4.21
CA GLN A 46 -15.96 -4.72 5.65
C GLN A 46 -15.07 -5.85 6.13
N ASP A 47 -14.59 -6.69 5.22
CA ASP A 47 -13.52 -7.64 5.53
C ASP A 47 -12.19 -6.88 5.54
N ASP A 48 -12.01 -6.03 6.55
CA ASP A 48 -10.71 -5.53 6.94
C ASP A 48 -9.85 -6.77 7.13
N THR A 49 -8.89 -6.96 6.21
CA THR A 49 -8.01 -8.11 6.24
C THR A 49 -7.20 -7.97 7.52
N GLU A 50 -7.59 -8.67 8.58
CA GLU A 50 -6.82 -8.70 9.82
C GLU A 50 -5.48 -9.36 9.49
N LEU A 51 -4.48 -8.51 9.24
CA LEU A 51 -3.13 -8.95 8.97
C LEU A 51 -2.59 -9.54 10.27
N MET A 52 -2.36 -10.85 10.27
CA MET A 52 -1.73 -11.52 11.41
C MET A 52 -0.40 -10.83 11.68
N VAL A 53 -0.31 -10.18 12.84
CA VAL A 53 0.92 -9.56 13.31
C VAL A 53 1.91 -10.67 13.61
N VAL A 54 2.88 -10.85 12.72
CA VAL A 54 4.03 -11.73 12.99
C VAL A 54 4.86 -11.05 14.08
N ILE A 55 5.16 -11.75 15.16
CA ILE A 55 6.00 -11.24 16.25
C ILE A 55 7.46 -11.52 15.87
N PRO A 56 8.41 -10.59 16.12
CA PRO A 56 9.82 -10.84 15.88
C PRO A 56 10.33 -12.04 16.68
N THR A 57 11.03 -12.95 16.00
CA THR A 57 11.76 -14.06 16.63
C THR A 57 13.19 -13.66 17.00
N ARG A 58 13.78 -12.72 16.25
CA ARG A 58 15.14 -12.23 16.46
C ARG A 58 15.16 -10.91 17.24
N THR A 59 16.34 -10.47 17.62
CA THR A 59 16.54 -9.15 18.25
C THR A 59 17.11 -8.15 17.26
N GLY A 60 16.89 -6.85 17.51
CA GLY A 60 17.45 -5.80 16.66
C GLY A 60 18.98 -5.83 16.58
N GLU A 61 19.67 -6.21 17.67
CA GLU A 61 21.13 -6.30 17.70
C GLU A 61 21.66 -7.45 16.81
N GLU A 62 21.01 -8.61 16.88
CA GLU A 62 21.34 -9.77 16.04
C GLU A 62 21.19 -9.47 14.56
N VAL A 63 20.11 -8.77 14.21
CA VAL A 63 19.85 -8.36 12.83
C VAL A 63 20.86 -7.31 12.35
N ILE A 64 21.26 -6.38 13.21
CA ILE A 64 22.31 -5.40 12.89
C ILE A 64 23.66 -6.11 12.66
N TYR A 65 23.98 -7.12 13.48
CA TYR A 65 25.19 -7.91 13.31
C TYR A 65 25.23 -8.59 11.94
N GLU A 66 24.13 -9.20 11.50
CA GLU A 66 24.06 -9.84 10.17
C GLU A 66 24.22 -8.83 9.02
N VAL A 67 23.65 -7.62 9.17
CA VAL A 67 23.85 -6.56 8.17
C VAL A 67 25.32 -6.12 8.12
N ARG A 68 26.00 -5.99 9.26
CA ARG A 68 27.43 -5.66 9.28
C ARG A 68 28.25 -6.76 8.59
N ASN A 69 27.99 -8.03 8.91
CA ASN A 69 28.65 -9.16 8.27
C ASN A 69 28.39 -9.20 6.75
N TYR A 70 27.17 -8.91 6.31
CA TYR A 70 26.84 -8.78 4.89
C TYR A 70 27.65 -7.67 4.21
N LEU A 71 27.79 -6.51 4.86
CA LEU A 71 28.54 -5.37 4.34
C LEU A 71 30.05 -5.61 4.31
N ASP A 72 30.60 -6.29 5.32
CA ASP A 72 32.03 -6.64 5.36
C ASP A 72 32.44 -7.49 4.15
N ASN A 73 31.54 -8.38 3.71
CA ASN A 73 31.75 -9.25 2.55
C ASN A 73 31.45 -8.58 1.21
N LYS A 74 30.77 -7.43 1.21
CA LYS A 74 30.37 -6.73 -0.01
C LYS A 74 31.39 -5.67 -0.39
N LYS A 75 31.91 -5.75 -1.61
CA LYS A 75 32.87 -4.79 -2.14
C LYS A 75 32.17 -3.72 -2.96
N TYR A 76 32.67 -2.51 -2.91
CA TYR A 76 32.28 -1.43 -3.81
C TYR A 76 33.53 -0.87 -4.50
N ILE A 77 33.32 -0.26 -5.67
CA ILE A 77 34.39 0.45 -6.39
C ILE A 77 34.34 1.90 -5.90
N SER A 78 35.39 2.32 -5.20
CA SER A 78 35.52 3.71 -4.74
C SER A 78 36.00 4.62 -5.88
N ASP A 79 35.92 5.94 -5.65
CA ASP A 79 36.42 6.96 -6.61
C ASP A 79 37.92 6.81 -6.91
N SER A 80 38.66 6.12 -6.03
CA SER A 80 40.07 5.81 -6.21
C SER A 80 40.34 4.56 -7.08
N PHE A 81 39.28 3.94 -7.62
CA PHE A 81 39.30 2.65 -8.32
C PHE A 81 39.85 1.49 -7.47
N GLN A 82 39.88 1.65 -6.15
CA GLN A 82 40.21 0.57 -5.22
C GLN A 82 38.96 -0.22 -4.84
N ASN A 83 39.16 -1.52 -4.62
CA ASN A 83 38.12 -2.40 -4.09
C ASN A 83 38.11 -2.26 -2.57
N GLU A 84 37.25 -1.41 -2.05
CA GLU A 84 37.04 -1.22 -0.62
C GLU A 84 35.81 -2.02 -0.15
N SER A 85 35.78 -2.36 1.14
CA SER A 85 34.63 -3.05 1.72
C SER A 85 33.53 -2.05 2.09
N CYS A 86 32.27 -2.40 1.81
CA CYS A 86 31.13 -1.65 2.32
C CYS A 86 31.14 -1.63 3.86
N GLY A 87 31.66 -2.68 4.50
CA GLY A 87 31.83 -2.73 5.95
C GLY A 87 32.71 -1.60 6.48
N GLU A 88 33.85 -1.33 5.85
CA GLU A 88 34.75 -0.24 6.20
C GLU A 88 34.06 1.13 6.04
N LEU A 89 33.28 1.29 4.96
CA LEU A 89 32.54 2.51 4.67
C LEU A 89 31.47 2.84 5.72
N PHE A 90 30.90 1.83 6.38
CA PHE A 90 29.90 1.98 7.44
C PHE A 90 30.43 1.65 8.84
N ASN A 91 31.74 1.46 9.04
CA ASN A 91 32.30 0.92 10.29
C ASN A 91 31.94 1.78 11.52
N GLU A 92 32.09 3.10 11.38
CA GLU A 92 31.70 4.10 12.40
C GLU A 92 30.21 4.51 12.32
N GLY A 93 29.46 3.93 11.39
CA GLY A 93 28.06 4.22 11.18
C GLY A 93 27.17 3.71 12.32
N PHE A 94 26.18 4.52 12.70
CA PHE A 94 25.11 4.11 13.60
C PHE A 94 24.03 3.37 12.81
N PHE A 95 23.82 2.10 13.19
CA PHE A 95 22.77 1.26 12.62
C PHE A 95 21.53 1.29 13.52
N THR A 96 20.37 1.42 12.90
CA THR A 96 19.07 1.29 13.58
C THR A 96 18.27 0.19 12.92
N ALA A 97 17.63 -0.66 13.73
CA ALA A 97 16.78 -1.75 13.28
C ALA A 97 15.33 -1.49 13.67
N GLU A 98 14.42 -1.73 12.74
CA GLU A 98 12.98 -1.61 12.90
C GLU A 98 12.32 -2.88 12.38
N TYR A 99 11.46 -3.49 13.20
CA TYR A 99 10.71 -4.67 12.77
C TYR A 99 9.50 -4.26 11.95
N LEU A 100 9.36 -4.81 10.76
CA LEU A 100 8.18 -4.66 9.92
C LEU A 100 7.26 -5.85 10.16
N LEU A 101 5.98 -5.55 10.38
CA LEU A 101 4.89 -6.45 10.84
C LEU A 101 4.62 -7.70 9.97
N TYR A 102 5.50 -8.03 9.02
CA TYR A 102 5.39 -9.11 8.04
C TYR A 102 6.61 -10.06 8.07
N GLY A 103 7.26 -10.24 9.22
CA GLY A 103 8.39 -11.18 9.32
C GLY A 103 9.70 -10.68 8.73
N SER A 104 9.88 -9.37 8.60
CA SER A 104 11.12 -8.79 8.06
C SER A 104 11.56 -7.61 8.91
N TRP A 105 12.86 -7.51 9.12
CA TRP A 105 13.48 -6.34 9.69
C TRP A 105 13.93 -5.39 8.61
N ARG A 106 13.90 -4.10 8.93
CA ARG A 106 14.55 -3.05 8.18
C ARG A 106 15.68 -2.49 9.02
N VAL A 107 16.88 -2.54 8.49
CA VAL A 107 18.05 -1.91 9.08
C VAL A 107 18.46 -0.74 8.22
N ASN A 108 18.83 0.37 8.84
CA ASN A 108 19.34 1.52 8.13
C ASN A 108 20.58 2.09 8.79
N SER A 109 21.44 2.70 7.97
CA SER A 109 22.62 3.43 8.40
C SER A 109 22.81 4.65 7.50
N PHE A 110 23.60 5.62 7.96
CA PHE A 110 23.93 6.81 7.21
C PHE A 110 25.38 6.79 6.77
N HIS A 111 25.62 7.21 5.53
CA HIS A 111 26.94 7.53 5.02
C HIS A 111 26.85 8.74 4.09
N ASP A 112 27.72 9.74 4.26
CA ASP A 112 27.74 10.99 3.48
C ASP A 112 26.37 11.67 3.31
N ARG A 113 25.59 11.70 4.40
CA ARG A 113 24.23 12.28 4.46
C ARG A 113 23.19 11.54 3.61
N ILE A 114 23.53 10.35 3.11
CA ILE A 114 22.63 9.43 2.41
C ILE A 114 22.27 8.32 3.39
N ARG A 115 20.98 8.00 3.47
CA ARG A 115 20.49 6.89 4.28
C ARG A 115 20.38 5.65 3.41
N TYR A 116 21.06 4.60 3.83
CA TYR A 116 21.02 3.29 3.20
C TYR A 116 20.10 2.37 4.00
N PHE A 117 19.44 1.46 3.30
CA PHE A 117 18.46 0.55 3.88
C PHE A 117 18.73 -0.88 3.43
N TRP A 118 18.61 -1.80 4.37
CA TRP A 118 18.68 -3.23 4.15
C TRP A 118 17.44 -3.90 4.76
N ARG A 119 16.94 -4.92 4.06
CA ARG A 119 15.98 -5.87 4.59
C ARG A 119 16.70 -7.09 5.10
N VAL A 120 16.25 -7.57 6.24
CA VAL A 120 16.64 -8.86 6.79
C VAL A 120 15.37 -9.67 7.00
N ASP A 121 15.39 -10.92 6.56
CA ASP A 121 14.32 -11.87 6.84
C ASP A 121 14.46 -12.37 8.29
N ASP A 122 13.40 -12.32 9.09
CA ASP A 122 13.47 -12.70 10.51
C ASP A 122 13.69 -14.21 10.71
N GLY A 123 13.21 -15.04 9.77
CA GLY A 123 13.36 -16.49 9.84
C GLY A 123 14.72 -16.97 9.33
N THR A 124 15.17 -16.45 8.19
CA THR A 124 16.39 -16.92 7.51
C THR A 124 17.63 -16.08 7.76
N LEU A 125 17.48 -14.87 8.30
CA LEU A 125 18.54 -13.86 8.42
C LEU A 125 19.17 -13.45 7.08
N ASP A 126 18.50 -13.73 5.95
CA ASP A 126 18.98 -13.32 4.64
C ASP A 126 18.92 -11.79 4.49
N VAL A 127 20.06 -11.18 4.16
CA VAL A 127 20.23 -9.73 4.06
C VAL A 127 20.18 -9.30 2.60
N ARG A 128 19.30 -8.34 2.30
CA ARG A 128 19.15 -7.76 0.96
C ARG A 128 19.09 -6.25 1.04
N LYS A 129 19.54 -5.57 -0.02
CA LYS A 129 19.36 -4.12 -0.14
C LYS A 129 17.88 -3.78 -0.31
N ASP A 130 17.40 -2.79 0.45
CA ASP A 130 16.03 -2.30 0.34
C ASP A 130 15.95 -1.11 -0.61
N TYR A 131 15.29 -1.30 -1.76
CA TYR A 131 15.12 -0.26 -2.77
C TYR A 131 13.86 0.59 -2.58
N THR A 132 13.03 0.27 -1.57
CA THR A 132 11.72 0.91 -1.35
C THR A 132 11.84 2.42 -1.08
N PHE A 133 13.00 2.90 -0.66
CA PHE A 133 13.25 4.30 -0.32
C PHE A 133 14.35 4.96 -1.14
N ASP A 134 14.82 4.31 -2.21
CA ASP A 134 15.96 4.78 -3.04
C ASP A 134 15.59 5.93 -4.00
N TYR A 135 14.55 6.71 -3.66
CA TYR A 135 13.92 7.70 -4.53
C TYR A 135 14.68 9.04 -4.63
N ALA A 136 15.75 9.27 -3.86
CA ALA A 136 16.18 10.65 -3.60
C ALA A 136 17.46 11.14 -4.30
N ARG A 137 18.36 10.32 -4.88
CA ARG A 137 19.56 10.88 -5.54
C ARG A 137 20.11 10.03 -6.67
N ARG A 138 19.95 10.51 -7.91
CA ARG A 138 20.66 10.05 -9.12
C ARG A 138 22.16 10.39 -9.13
N GLY A 139 22.79 10.55 -7.97
CA GLY A 139 24.19 10.92 -7.87
C GLY A 139 24.77 10.38 -6.59
N ILE A 140 25.70 9.44 -6.74
CA ILE A 140 26.52 8.85 -5.66
C ILE A 140 25.72 7.95 -4.71
N SER A 141 25.04 6.94 -5.25
CA SER A 141 24.67 5.77 -4.44
C SER A 141 25.82 4.77 -4.51
N VAL A 142 26.49 4.51 -3.39
CA VAL A 142 27.45 3.41 -3.32
C VAL A 142 26.65 2.11 -3.46
N SER A 143 27.15 1.15 -4.25
CA SER A 143 26.49 -0.15 -4.45
C SER A 143 26.68 -1.08 -3.24
N CYS A 144 26.36 -0.57 -2.05
CA CYS A 144 26.15 -1.28 -0.81
C CYS A 144 24.62 -1.39 -0.61
#